data_AF-A0A2V7MWI6-F1
#
_entry.id   AF-A0A2V7MWI6-F1
#
_cell.length_a   1.000
_cell.length_b   1.000
_cell.length_c   1.000
_cell.angle_alpha   90.00
_cell.angle_beta   90.00
_cell.angle_gamma   90.00
#
_symmetry.space_group_name_H-M   'P 1'
#
loop_
_entity.id
_entity.type
_entity.pdbx_description
1 polymer ?
#
loop_
_entity_poly.entity_id
_entity_poly.type
_entity_poly.pdbx_seq_one_letter_code
_entity_poly.pdbx_strand_id
1 'polypeptide(L)'
;MHIQNERGIALVTVLLVTLVVLTLMGTAAVLGGNSALVTKYRQRETLLMTVADAGIEEARSAVNGTRTLMPDTGYKGFETRAIVYDAAGNPIPNVTRTTYIGPTGITSGQYGVFASVVTVAKDIFGNTVVRRGEIDQESFAKYAYFTNVEGLIYFANNDQIYGPVHSNDVINIVASGATFFGPVSTAKTIAGRQYGTYKQGYAENGATVPFPTTADLNKLKTQATAGNMVLASAGTGVLGQATMRIEFVALDLNGDGNTTGLNEGFIRVYQSDSAGWAVADAPSNYGQFGLRNSQNCGDFHGGVFKSAQSHFDGTAGTADSWGGALNNASKRCYLGGSDSLWGSFKATDAHGQWLKWPGTVSPLVAFRPDGQYLWPISRALNPSFKGVIFVNGDVAISGKLRGRVTVAATGNIVIVDNVTYVTDPSIGSCVDILGMFVGNDVVMADNTLNAPQLPSGGIGNNYNTYKATKDEFVHGFVLALNQFTAEHYTTGPMNAEGCQGQKDGRG
;
A
#
# COMPACT_ATOMS: atom_id res chain seq x y z
N MET A 1 81.99 38.07 61.03
CA MET A 1 80.79 37.43 60.46
C MET A 1 79.66 38.45 60.50
N HIS A 2 79.36 39.07 59.38
CA HIS A 2 78.41 40.18 59.26
C HIS A 2 76.98 39.60 59.26
N ILE A 3 76.23 39.79 60.34
CA ILE A 3 74.80 39.50 60.37
C ILE A 3 74.10 40.75 59.82
N GLN A 4 73.72 40.72 58.55
CA GLN A 4 72.91 41.77 57.96
C GLN A 4 71.48 41.68 58.53
N ASN A 5 70.94 42.86 58.84
CA ASN A 5 69.64 43.05 59.47
C ASN A 5 68.52 42.84 58.42
N GLU A 6 68.02 41.60 58.25
CA GLU A 6 66.96 41.26 57.29
C GLU A 6 65.53 41.70 57.72
N ARG A 7 65.41 42.67 58.63
CA ARG A 7 64.11 43.16 59.14
C ARG A 7 63.22 43.81 58.07
N GLY A 8 63.77 44.17 56.90
CA GLY A 8 63.01 44.71 55.77
C GLY A 8 62.50 43.66 54.76
N ILE A 9 63.20 42.54 54.59
CA ILE A 9 62.87 41.53 53.56
C ILE A 9 61.78 40.60 54.08
N ALA A 10 61.84 40.18 55.36
CA ALA A 10 60.86 39.28 55.96
C ALA A 10 59.41 39.76 55.79
N LEU A 11 59.14 41.06 56.02
CA LEU A 11 57.82 41.66 55.84
C LEU A 11 57.36 41.61 54.37
N VAL A 12 58.27 41.90 53.43
CA VAL A 12 57.99 41.90 51.99
C VAL A 12 57.74 40.48 51.48
N THR A 13 58.51 39.48 51.93
CA THR A 13 58.25 38.06 51.60
C THR A 13 56.95 37.55 52.20
N VAL A 14 56.61 37.91 53.45
CA VAL A 14 55.33 37.51 54.06
C VAL A 14 54.15 38.17 53.32
N LEU A 15 54.28 39.45 52.95
CA LEU A 15 53.28 40.13 52.10
C LEU A 15 53.14 39.47 50.73
N LEU A 16 54.24 39.12 50.07
CA LEU A 16 54.20 38.43 48.77
C LEU A 16 53.58 37.04 48.87
N VAL A 17 53.96 36.24 49.87
CA VAL A 17 53.41 34.88 50.09
C VAL A 17 51.93 34.95 50.44
N THR A 18 51.52 35.88 51.31
CA THR A 18 50.10 36.06 51.64
C THR A 18 49.30 36.52 50.42
N LEU A 19 49.85 37.38 49.56
CA LEU A 19 49.20 37.81 48.33
C LEU A 19 49.05 36.66 47.32
N VAL A 20 50.07 35.79 47.19
CA VAL A 20 50.02 34.58 46.36
C VAL A 20 49.02 33.55 46.91
N VAL A 21 48.93 33.38 48.23
CA VAL A 21 47.95 32.48 48.86
C VAL A 21 46.54 33.04 48.67
N LEU A 22 46.33 34.35 48.83
CA LEU A 22 45.04 34.99 48.59
C LEU A 22 44.60 34.89 47.12
N THR A 23 45.52 35.05 46.17
CA THR A 23 45.19 34.86 44.74
C THR A 23 44.89 33.40 44.43
N LEU A 24 45.64 32.43 44.96
CA LEU A 24 45.34 30.99 44.80
C LEU A 24 43.99 30.61 45.41
N MET A 25 43.68 31.10 46.61
CA MET A 25 42.38 30.89 47.26
C MET A 25 41.23 31.53 46.46
N GLY A 26 41.43 32.75 45.95
CA GLY A 26 40.46 33.40 45.06
C GLY A 26 40.25 32.62 43.76
N THR A 27 41.32 32.11 43.16
CA THR A 27 41.25 31.30 41.93
C THR A 27 40.54 29.98 42.16
N ALA A 28 40.84 29.29 43.28
CA ALA A 28 40.17 28.06 43.67
C ALA A 28 38.68 28.26 43.98
N ALA A 29 38.31 29.36 44.62
CA ALA A 29 36.91 29.71 44.89
C ALA A 29 36.13 29.99 43.58
N VAL A 30 36.74 30.69 42.62
CA VAL A 30 36.14 30.97 41.30
C VAL A 30 36.01 29.67 40.48
N LEU A 31 37.05 28.84 40.43
CA LEU A 31 37.00 27.55 39.74
C LEU A 31 35.99 26.59 40.37
N GLY A 32 35.94 26.53 41.71
CA GLY A 32 34.96 25.76 42.47
C GLY A 32 33.53 26.24 42.20
N GLY A 33 33.28 27.55 42.27
CA GLY A 33 31.99 28.16 41.96
C GLY A 33 31.53 27.90 40.52
N ASN A 34 32.44 28.08 39.55
CA ASN A 34 32.16 27.80 38.15
C ASN A 34 31.86 26.33 37.90
N SER A 35 32.62 25.41 38.50
CA SER A 35 32.37 23.96 38.39
C SER A 35 31.01 23.56 38.97
N ALA A 36 30.60 24.14 40.10
CA ALA A 36 29.31 23.90 40.72
C ALA A 36 28.15 24.46 39.87
N LEU A 37 28.33 25.63 39.27
CA LEU A 37 27.35 26.23 38.35
C LEU A 37 27.19 25.40 37.08
N VAL A 38 28.30 24.98 36.46
CA VAL A 38 28.29 24.11 35.28
C VAL A 38 27.63 22.78 35.60
N THR A 39 27.93 22.18 36.75
CA THR A 39 27.32 20.90 37.17
C THR A 39 25.81 21.06 37.36
N LYS A 40 25.36 22.10 38.06
CA LYS A 40 23.92 22.39 38.24
C LYS A 40 23.22 22.64 36.91
N TYR A 41 23.86 23.38 36.00
CA TYR A 41 23.34 23.63 34.66
C TYR A 41 23.18 22.31 33.89
N ARG A 42 24.22 21.46 33.85
CA ARG A 42 24.16 20.15 33.18
C ARG A 42 23.12 19.21 33.77
N GLN A 43 23.00 19.18 35.11
CA GLN A 43 21.96 18.41 35.79
C GLN A 43 20.56 18.92 35.41
N ARG A 44 20.37 20.24 35.35
CA ARG A 44 19.07 20.84 34.99
C ARG A 44 18.73 20.60 33.51
N GLU A 45 19.71 20.74 32.63
CA GLU A 45 19.60 20.42 31.20
C GLU A 45 19.18 18.95 31.01
N THR A 46 19.88 18.01 31.65
CA THR A 46 19.60 16.58 31.58
C THR A 46 18.20 16.25 32.10
N LEU A 47 17.79 16.89 33.20
CA LEU A 47 16.44 16.75 33.75
C LEU A 47 15.39 17.18 32.73
N LEU A 48 15.51 18.39 32.16
CA LEU A 48 14.54 18.90 31.18
C LEU A 48 14.51 18.06 29.90
N MET A 49 15.65 17.53 29.44
CA MET A 49 15.70 16.59 28.33
C MET A 49 14.94 15.30 28.66
N THR A 50 15.18 14.70 29.83
CA THR A 50 14.50 13.47 30.26
C THR A 50 12.99 13.68 30.37
N VAL A 51 12.57 14.82 30.92
CA VAL A 51 11.15 15.20 31.01
C VAL A 51 10.51 15.36 29.62
N ALA A 52 11.24 15.95 28.67
CA ALA A 52 10.76 16.11 27.32
C ALA A 52 10.66 14.76 26.58
N ASP A 53 11.65 13.89 26.73
CA ASP A 53 11.67 12.55 26.13
C ASP A 53 10.56 11.67 26.73
N ALA A 54 10.29 11.77 28.04
CA ALA A 54 9.17 11.09 28.68
C ALA A 54 7.80 11.55 28.12
N GLY A 55 7.63 12.83 27.82
CA GLY A 55 6.39 13.33 27.20
C GLY A 55 6.15 12.77 25.80
N ILE A 56 7.22 12.51 25.03
CA ILE A 56 7.12 11.84 23.73
C ILE A 56 6.58 10.41 23.91
N GLU A 57 7.16 9.64 24.83
CA GLU A 57 6.75 8.26 25.07
C GLU A 57 5.33 8.16 25.64
N GLU A 58 4.95 9.05 26.55
CA GLU A 58 3.60 9.09 27.11
C GLU A 58 2.55 9.39 26.02
N ALA A 59 2.81 10.38 25.16
CA ALA A 59 1.92 10.70 24.06
C ALA A 59 1.85 9.55 23.03
N ARG A 60 2.99 8.94 22.67
CA ARG A 60 3.04 7.76 21.79
C ARG A 60 2.20 6.62 22.36
N SER A 61 2.39 6.30 23.63
CA SER A 61 1.66 5.23 24.32
C SER A 61 0.16 5.52 24.38
N ALA A 62 -0.24 6.75 24.70
CA ALA A 62 -1.64 7.15 24.77
C ALA A 62 -2.33 7.06 23.41
N VAL A 63 -1.66 7.49 22.33
CA VAL A 63 -2.18 7.44 20.96
C VAL A 63 -2.33 6.00 20.48
N ASN A 64 -1.41 5.11 20.87
CA ASN A 64 -1.51 3.69 20.57
C ASN A 64 -2.76 3.05 21.19
N GLY A 65 -3.15 3.49 22.40
CA GLY A 65 -4.38 3.03 23.05
C GLY A 65 -5.65 3.78 22.59
N THR A 66 -5.53 5.02 22.13
CA THR A 66 -6.67 5.90 21.80
C THR A 66 -6.40 6.73 20.53
N ARG A 67 -6.82 6.20 19.37
CA ARG A 67 -6.59 6.83 18.06
C ARG A 67 -7.15 8.25 17.93
N THR A 68 -8.25 8.59 18.62
CA THR A 68 -8.89 9.91 18.56
C THR A 68 -8.03 11.04 19.15
N LEU A 69 -6.94 10.71 19.83
CA LEU A 69 -5.94 11.69 20.28
C LEU A 69 -5.12 12.26 19.12
N MET A 70 -4.99 11.53 18.01
CA MET A 70 -4.32 12.00 16.81
C MET A 70 -5.28 12.84 15.94
N PRO A 71 -5.00 14.15 15.72
CA PRO A 71 -5.81 14.95 14.80
C PRO A 71 -5.53 14.57 13.34
N ASP A 72 -6.52 14.71 12.46
CA ASP A 72 -6.36 14.48 11.02
C ASP A 72 -5.58 15.60 10.31
N THR A 73 -5.57 16.81 10.87
CA THR A 73 -4.82 17.97 10.35
C THR A 73 -4.28 18.84 11.49
N GLY A 74 -3.15 19.50 11.26
CA GLY A 74 -2.54 20.44 12.21
C GLY A 74 -2.05 19.78 13.52
N TYR A 75 -1.56 20.59 14.45
CA TYR A 75 -1.12 20.12 15.77
C TYR A 75 -2.19 20.42 16.82
N LYS A 76 -2.46 19.44 17.68
CA LYS A 76 -3.34 19.56 18.85
C LYS A 76 -2.50 19.43 20.13
N GLY A 77 -2.84 20.19 21.17
CA GLY A 77 -2.25 20.00 22.50
C GLY A 77 -2.68 18.65 23.08
N PHE A 78 -1.72 17.77 23.36
CA PHE A 78 -1.92 16.53 24.12
C PHE A 78 -2.06 16.85 25.61
N GLU A 79 -1.18 17.72 26.11
CA GLU A 79 -1.23 18.26 27.47
C GLU A 79 -0.70 19.69 27.45
N THR A 80 -1.12 20.52 28.41
CA THR A 80 -0.67 21.92 28.50
C THR A 80 -0.26 22.25 29.92
N ARG A 81 1.00 22.68 30.11
CA ARG A 81 1.57 23.03 31.42
C ARG A 81 1.33 21.94 32.48
N ALA A 82 1.44 20.68 32.08
CA ALA A 82 1.27 19.54 32.95
C ALA A 82 2.34 19.51 34.05
N ILE A 83 1.93 19.08 35.24
CA ILE A 83 2.83 18.74 36.34
C ILE A 83 3.55 17.45 35.96
N VAL A 84 4.87 17.41 36.17
CA VAL A 84 5.70 16.25 35.87
C VAL A 84 6.04 15.54 37.17
N TYR A 85 6.04 14.21 37.17
CA TYR A 85 6.31 13.40 38.35
C TYR A 85 7.63 12.63 38.21
N ASP A 86 8.30 12.38 39.33
CA ASP A 86 9.45 11.49 39.39
C ASP A 86 9.02 10.01 39.44
N ALA A 87 9.99 9.09 39.45
CA ALA A 87 9.72 7.65 39.49
C ALA A 87 9.01 7.18 40.78
N ALA A 88 9.00 7.99 41.84
CA ALA A 88 8.29 7.72 43.09
C ALA A 88 6.89 8.38 43.13
N GLY A 89 6.48 9.05 42.04
CA GLY A 89 5.19 9.72 41.94
C GLY A 89 5.15 11.11 42.58
N ASN A 90 6.28 11.70 42.96
CA ASN A 90 6.31 13.05 43.52
C ASN A 90 6.43 14.09 42.41
N PRO A 91 5.74 15.25 42.51
CA PRO A 91 5.91 16.34 41.56
C PRO A 91 7.36 16.82 41.52
N ILE A 92 7.95 16.88 40.33
CA ILE A 92 9.25 17.50 40.10
C ILE A 92 9.08 19.01 40.28
N PRO A 93 9.68 19.63 41.30
CA PRO A 93 9.41 21.03 41.60
C PRO A 93 9.83 21.96 40.45
N ASN A 94 8.98 22.94 40.18
CA ASN A 94 9.26 24.04 39.25
C ASN A 94 9.56 23.59 37.81
N VAL A 95 9.06 22.43 37.39
CA VAL A 95 9.14 21.93 36.02
C VAL A 95 7.73 21.67 35.50
N THR A 96 7.47 22.10 34.26
CA THR A 96 6.20 21.88 33.56
C THR A 96 6.47 21.32 32.18
N ARG A 97 5.51 20.56 31.66
CA ARG A 97 5.57 19.96 30.33
C ARG A 97 4.34 20.32 29.51
N THR A 98 4.56 20.67 28.25
CA THR A 98 3.49 20.86 27.26
C THR A 98 3.83 20.00 26.07
N THR A 99 2.90 19.15 25.66
CA THR A 99 3.10 18.22 24.55
C THR A 99 2.05 18.47 23.47
N TYR A 100 2.49 18.49 22.22
CA TYR A 100 1.67 18.65 21.03
C TYR A 100 1.80 17.41 20.16
N ILE A 101 0.74 17.08 19.44
CA ILE A 101 0.74 15.99 18.47
C ILE A 101 0.01 16.39 17.20
N GLY A 102 0.53 15.99 16.05
CA GLY A 102 -0.09 16.25 14.76
C GLY A 102 0.51 15.42 13.64
N PRO A 103 -0.22 15.23 12.52
CA PRO A 103 0.28 14.46 11.40
C PRO A 103 1.46 15.17 10.73
N THR A 104 2.42 14.37 10.28
CA THR A 104 3.58 14.79 9.48
C THR A 104 3.74 13.86 8.28
N GLY A 105 4.53 14.24 7.28
CA GLY A 105 4.83 13.34 6.15
C GLY A 105 4.02 13.57 4.86
N ILE A 106 2.85 14.22 4.89
CA ILE A 106 2.08 14.53 3.66
C ILE A 106 2.81 15.54 2.74
N THR A 107 3.66 16.41 3.31
CA THR A 107 4.47 17.39 2.56
C THR A 107 5.81 16.84 2.09
N SER A 108 6.47 15.95 2.84
CA SER A 108 7.72 15.29 2.43
C SER A 108 7.48 14.18 1.41
N GLY A 109 6.27 13.59 1.40
CA GLY A 109 5.84 12.44 0.61
C GLY A 109 6.70 11.20 0.84
N GLN A 110 6.95 10.95 2.12
CA GLN A 110 7.16 9.61 2.64
C GLN A 110 5.86 8.80 2.48
N TYR A 111 5.99 7.52 2.15
CA TYR A 111 4.86 6.59 2.08
C TYR A 111 4.51 6.12 3.49
N GLY A 112 3.25 6.26 3.89
CA GLY A 112 2.76 5.92 5.23
C GLY A 112 2.06 7.08 5.92
N VAL A 113 1.52 6.83 7.12
CA VAL A 113 0.93 7.86 7.98
C VAL A 113 1.90 8.11 9.12
N PHE A 114 2.49 9.30 9.14
CA PHE A 114 3.42 9.72 10.17
C PHE A 114 2.78 10.82 11.00
N ALA A 115 3.24 10.94 12.24
CA ALA A 115 2.92 12.04 13.10
C ALA A 115 4.14 12.47 13.90
N SER A 116 4.12 13.69 14.37
CA SER A 116 5.14 14.23 15.26
C SER A 116 4.54 14.52 16.61
N VAL A 117 5.23 14.06 17.63
CA VAL A 117 5.03 14.50 19.00
C VAL A 117 6.09 15.54 19.31
N VAL A 118 5.67 16.74 19.70
CA VAL A 118 6.57 17.83 20.11
C VAL A 118 6.34 18.12 21.58
N THR A 119 7.35 17.86 22.40
CA THR A 119 7.29 18.10 23.84
C THR A 119 8.20 19.25 24.22
N VAL A 120 7.65 20.17 25.02
CA VAL A 120 8.32 21.35 25.54
C VAL A 120 8.38 21.23 27.06
N ALA A 121 9.58 21.02 27.60
CA ALA A 121 9.84 21.03 29.04
C ALA A 121 10.37 22.41 29.44
N LYS A 122 9.76 23.02 30.44
CA LYS A 122 10.15 24.35 30.96
C LYS A 122 10.29 24.34 32.45
N ASP A 123 11.27 25.08 32.96
CA ASP A 123 11.33 25.43 34.36
C ASP A 123 10.90 26.86 34.67
N ILE A 124 10.79 27.16 35.97
CA ILE A 124 10.46 28.50 36.47
C ILE A 124 11.52 29.57 36.15
N PHE A 125 12.74 29.16 35.83
CA PHE A 125 13.85 30.06 35.49
C PHE A 125 13.90 30.38 34.00
N GLY A 126 12.98 29.82 33.20
CA GLY A 126 12.88 30.04 31.76
C GLY A 126 13.72 29.09 30.92
N ASN A 127 14.46 28.14 31.53
CA ASN A 127 15.17 27.11 30.78
C ASN A 127 14.13 26.26 30.04
N THR A 128 14.34 26.10 28.73
CA THR A 128 13.40 25.42 27.84
C THR A 128 14.14 24.38 27.04
N VAL A 129 13.63 23.14 27.04
CA VAL A 129 14.05 22.08 26.13
C VAL A 129 12.86 21.70 25.26
N VAL A 130 13.09 21.59 23.96
CA VAL A 130 12.11 21.13 22.98
C VAL A 130 12.63 19.85 22.34
N ARG A 131 11.81 18.81 22.32
CA ARG A 131 12.09 17.53 21.66
C ARG A 131 10.98 17.22 20.67
N ARG A 132 11.35 16.60 19.55
CA ARG A 132 10.42 16.09 18.54
C ARG A 132 10.69 14.60 18.35
N GLY A 133 9.67 13.78 18.56
CA GLY A 133 9.64 12.37 18.18
C GLY A 133 8.73 12.19 16.99
N GLU A 134 9.16 11.41 16.01
CA GLU A 134 8.27 10.94 14.94
C GLU A 134 7.71 9.57 15.33
N ILE A 135 6.42 9.39 15.08
CA ILE A 135 5.73 8.12 15.25
C ILE A 135 5.06 7.76 13.92
N ASP A 136 5.09 6.49 13.58
CA ASP A 136 4.44 5.93 12.41
C ASP A 136 3.22 5.10 12.82
N GLN A 137 2.18 5.16 11.99
CA GLN A 137 1.04 4.28 12.16
C GLN A 137 1.36 2.92 11.52
N GLU A 138 1.24 1.86 12.31
CA GLU A 138 1.34 0.50 11.82
C GLU A 138 0.25 0.22 10.77
N SER A 139 0.64 -0.42 9.66
CA SER A 139 -0.26 -0.73 8.55
C SER A 139 -0.97 -2.07 8.74
N PHE A 140 -2.21 -2.17 8.27
CA PHE A 140 -2.93 -3.45 8.16
C PHE A 140 -2.23 -4.44 7.22
N ALA A 141 -1.40 -3.94 6.30
CA ALA A 141 -0.57 -4.77 5.41
C ALA A 141 0.46 -5.64 6.15
N LYS A 142 0.61 -5.49 7.47
CA LYS A 142 1.43 -6.40 8.29
C LYS A 142 0.83 -7.81 8.40
N TYR A 143 -0.49 -7.92 8.27
CA TYR A 143 -1.19 -9.19 8.39
C TYR A 143 -1.15 -9.90 7.04
N ALA A 144 -0.81 -11.19 7.08
CA ALA A 144 -1.03 -12.08 5.94
C ALA A 144 -2.52 -12.34 5.72
N TYR A 145 -3.29 -12.29 6.82
CA TYR A 145 -4.74 -12.43 6.80
C TYR A 145 -5.36 -11.61 7.92
N PHE A 146 -6.29 -10.71 7.57
CA PHE A 146 -7.02 -9.88 8.52
C PHE A 146 -8.50 -9.74 8.11
N THR A 147 -9.40 -10.04 9.04
CA THR A 147 -10.85 -9.98 8.80
C THR A 147 -11.57 -9.31 9.96
N ASN A 148 -12.68 -8.65 9.63
CA ASN A 148 -13.62 -8.16 10.64
C ASN A 148 -14.69 -9.21 10.98
N VAL A 149 -15.09 -9.99 9.97
CA VAL A 149 -16.13 -11.03 10.03
C VAL A 149 -15.68 -12.20 9.19
N GLU A 150 -15.77 -13.42 9.73
CA GLU A 150 -15.38 -14.65 9.03
C GLU A 150 -16.55 -15.30 8.30
N GLY A 151 -17.76 -15.20 8.87
CA GLY A 151 -18.94 -15.84 8.31
C GLY A 151 -18.78 -17.36 8.18
N LEU A 152 -18.79 -17.87 6.94
CA LEU A 152 -18.63 -19.29 6.60
C LEU A 152 -17.23 -19.63 6.06
N ILE A 153 -16.21 -18.84 6.38
CA ILE A 153 -14.83 -19.15 6.02
C ILE A 153 -14.28 -20.23 6.98
N TYR A 154 -13.62 -21.22 6.41
CA TYR A 154 -12.94 -22.29 7.12
C TYR A 154 -11.53 -22.47 6.57
N PHE A 155 -10.54 -22.44 7.46
CA PHE A 155 -9.19 -22.92 7.14
C PHE A 155 -9.20 -24.44 7.07
N ALA A 156 -8.78 -24.98 5.93
CA ALA A 156 -8.97 -26.39 5.57
C ALA A 156 -7.81 -26.92 4.71
N ASN A 157 -7.85 -28.21 4.40
CA ASN A 157 -7.03 -28.86 3.37
C ASN A 157 -5.53 -28.57 3.48
N ASN A 158 -5.06 -28.47 4.72
CA ASN A 158 -3.68 -28.14 5.07
C ASN A 158 -3.23 -26.76 4.56
N ASP A 159 -4.11 -25.76 4.60
CA ASP A 159 -3.78 -24.35 4.33
C ASP A 159 -2.48 -23.94 5.02
N GLN A 160 -1.62 -23.19 4.33
CA GLN A 160 -0.33 -22.72 4.85
C GLN A 160 -0.29 -21.20 4.82
N ILE A 161 -0.31 -20.55 5.99
CA ILE A 161 -0.38 -19.09 6.09
C ILE A 161 0.93 -18.54 6.65
N TYR A 162 1.64 -17.78 5.82
CA TYR A 162 2.93 -17.17 6.15
C TYR A 162 2.75 -15.71 6.57
N GLY A 163 2.80 -15.48 7.87
CA GLY A 163 2.74 -14.15 8.48
C GLY A 163 1.68 -14.05 9.58
N PRO A 164 1.54 -12.86 10.20
CA PRO A 164 0.55 -12.63 11.24
C PRO A 164 -0.88 -12.80 10.73
N VAL A 165 -1.72 -13.47 11.53
CA VAL A 165 -3.14 -13.66 11.28
C VAL A 165 -3.94 -13.02 12.41
N HIS A 166 -4.96 -12.25 12.04
CA HIS A 166 -5.90 -11.70 13.01
C HIS A 166 -7.33 -11.73 12.49
N SER A 167 -8.29 -12.12 13.33
CA SER A 167 -9.71 -11.93 13.05
C SER A 167 -10.40 -11.25 14.22
N ASN A 168 -11.27 -10.27 13.94
CA ASN A 168 -12.18 -9.75 14.96
C ASN A 168 -13.33 -10.73 15.28
N ASP A 169 -13.41 -11.85 14.54
CA ASP A 169 -14.45 -12.87 14.64
C ASP A 169 -13.87 -14.26 14.97
N VAL A 170 -14.75 -15.28 15.04
CA VAL A 170 -14.35 -16.66 15.31
C VAL A 170 -13.60 -17.23 14.10
N ILE A 171 -12.33 -17.58 14.30
CA ILE A 171 -11.54 -18.31 13.29
C ILE A 171 -12.00 -19.76 13.29
N ASN A 172 -12.43 -20.29 12.14
CA ASN A 172 -12.83 -21.69 12.02
C ASN A 172 -11.76 -22.52 11.31
N ILE A 173 -11.36 -23.64 11.91
CA ILE A 173 -10.45 -24.62 11.34
C ILE A 173 -11.14 -25.98 11.31
N VAL A 174 -11.07 -26.70 10.20
CA VAL A 174 -11.68 -28.03 10.05
C VAL A 174 -10.66 -29.15 10.11
N ALA A 175 -11.12 -30.40 10.20
CA ALA A 175 -10.30 -31.58 10.43
C ALA A 175 -9.19 -31.84 9.40
N SER A 176 -9.32 -31.32 8.17
CA SER A 176 -8.26 -31.39 7.16
C SER A 176 -7.06 -30.48 7.45
N GLY A 177 -7.16 -29.62 8.47
CA GLY A 177 -6.05 -28.93 9.12
C GLY A 177 -5.59 -27.65 8.41
N ALA A 178 -4.82 -26.85 9.15
CA ALA A 178 -4.14 -25.65 8.66
C ALA A 178 -2.87 -25.36 9.47
N THR A 179 -1.86 -24.76 8.85
CA THR A 179 -0.58 -24.38 9.48
C THR A 179 -0.36 -22.88 9.39
N PHE A 180 -0.14 -22.25 10.54
CA PHE A 180 0.14 -20.84 10.69
C PHE A 180 1.60 -20.63 11.10
N PHE A 181 2.37 -19.96 10.25
CA PHE A 181 3.80 -19.72 10.48
C PHE A 181 4.07 -18.45 11.29
N GLY A 182 3.15 -17.50 11.29
CA GLY A 182 3.18 -16.31 12.14
C GLY A 182 2.26 -16.42 13.36
N PRO A 183 2.20 -15.37 14.20
CA PRO A 183 1.30 -15.33 15.33
C PRO A 183 -0.16 -15.29 14.86
N VAL A 184 -1.02 -16.07 15.52
CA VAL A 184 -2.48 -16.07 15.28
C VAL A 184 -3.17 -15.35 16.43
N SER A 185 -4.12 -14.48 16.13
CA SER A 185 -4.91 -13.81 17.16
C SER A 185 -6.36 -13.67 16.75
N THR A 186 -7.26 -13.67 17.73
CA THR A 186 -8.66 -13.33 17.50
C THR A 186 -9.26 -12.57 18.69
N ALA A 187 -10.17 -11.65 18.40
CA ALA A 187 -10.98 -10.98 19.42
C ALA A 187 -12.05 -11.92 20.04
N LYS A 188 -12.29 -13.08 19.42
CA LYS A 188 -13.19 -14.13 19.89
C LYS A 188 -12.40 -15.42 20.17
N THR A 189 -12.82 -16.53 19.58
CA THR A 189 -12.25 -17.87 19.79
C THR A 189 -11.83 -18.48 18.47
N ILE A 190 -11.05 -19.56 18.55
CA ILE A 190 -10.66 -20.40 17.43
C ILE A 190 -11.44 -21.72 17.55
N ALA A 191 -12.42 -21.91 16.65
CA ALA A 191 -13.17 -23.15 16.53
C ALA A 191 -12.35 -24.21 15.79
N GLY A 192 -12.36 -25.45 16.28
CA GLY A 192 -11.54 -26.53 15.72
C GLY A 192 -10.03 -26.33 15.93
N ARG A 193 -9.65 -25.61 17.00
CA ARG A 193 -8.26 -25.30 17.36
C ARG A 193 -7.31 -26.49 17.31
N GLN A 194 -7.77 -27.69 17.69
CA GLN A 194 -6.97 -28.91 17.65
C GLN A 194 -6.52 -29.32 16.24
N TYR A 195 -7.14 -28.77 15.20
CA TYR A 195 -6.79 -29.01 13.80
C TYR A 195 -5.76 -27.98 13.26
N GLY A 196 -5.46 -26.94 14.04
CA GLY A 196 -4.45 -25.94 13.67
C GLY A 196 -3.04 -26.30 14.17
N THR A 197 -2.02 -26.01 13.35
CA THR A 197 -0.62 -26.00 13.76
C THR A 197 -0.13 -24.56 13.89
N TYR A 198 0.23 -24.12 15.10
CA TYR A 198 0.61 -22.74 15.41
C TYR A 198 2.11 -22.62 15.71
N LYS A 199 2.92 -22.20 14.74
CA LYS A 199 4.39 -22.14 14.90
C LYS A 199 4.85 -21.06 15.88
N GLN A 200 4.09 -19.97 16.01
CA GLN A 200 4.38 -18.87 16.94
C GLN A 200 3.28 -18.68 18.01
N GLY A 201 2.46 -19.71 18.23
CA GLY A 201 1.34 -19.67 19.18
C GLY A 201 0.12 -18.90 18.67
N TYR A 202 -0.91 -18.85 19.52
CA TYR A 202 -2.16 -18.17 19.25
C TYR A 202 -2.66 -17.40 20.48
N ALA A 203 -3.50 -16.39 20.27
CA ALA A 203 -4.20 -15.64 21.31
C ALA A 203 -5.70 -15.53 21.00
N GLU A 204 -6.53 -15.73 22.00
CA GLU A 204 -8.00 -15.61 21.92
C GLU A 204 -8.50 -14.57 22.90
N ASN A 205 -9.73 -14.08 22.67
CA ASN A 205 -10.38 -13.06 23.47
C ASN A 205 -9.52 -11.79 23.60
N GLY A 206 -8.75 -11.48 22.55
CA GLY A 206 -7.96 -10.27 22.46
C GLY A 206 -8.83 -9.04 22.22
N ALA A 207 -8.20 -7.86 22.17
CA ALA A 207 -8.89 -6.65 21.76
C ALA A 207 -9.22 -6.70 20.26
N THR A 208 -10.41 -6.24 19.89
CA THR A 208 -10.79 -5.97 18.51
C THR A 208 -9.83 -4.97 17.89
N VAL A 209 -9.27 -5.30 16.73
CA VAL A 209 -8.46 -4.36 15.92
C VAL A 209 -9.42 -3.52 15.07
N PRO A 210 -9.44 -2.18 15.20
CA PRO A 210 -10.38 -1.35 14.46
C PRO A 210 -10.29 -1.57 12.94
N PHE A 211 -11.40 -1.91 12.30
CA PHE A 211 -11.46 -2.09 10.85
C PHE A 211 -11.66 -0.73 10.15
N PRO A 212 -11.03 -0.48 8.99
CA PRO A 212 -11.25 0.73 8.21
C PRO A 212 -12.72 0.91 7.80
N THR A 213 -13.10 2.15 7.52
CA THR A 213 -14.47 2.50 7.11
C THR A 213 -14.47 3.24 5.77
N THR A 214 -15.64 3.41 5.16
CA THR A 214 -15.78 4.22 3.95
C THR A 214 -15.39 5.69 4.17
N ALA A 215 -15.37 6.19 5.41
CA ALA A 215 -14.85 7.51 5.72
C ALA A 215 -13.34 7.63 5.46
N ASP A 216 -12.58 6.53 5.59
CA ASP A 216 -11.14 6.51 5.30
C ASP A 216 -10.86 6.67 3.79
N LEU A 217 -11.80 6.28 2.92
CA LEU A 217 -11.70 6.53 1.47
C LEU A 217 -11.66 8.04 1.14
N ASN A 218 -12.37 8.88 1.92
CA ASN A 218 -12.32 10.32 1.72
C ASN A 218 -10.93 10.91 1.99
N LYS A 219 -10.16 10.34 2.92
CA LYS A 219 -8.77 10.75 3.18
C LYS A 219 -7.89 10.46 1.96
N LEU A 220 -8.08 9.30 1.34
CA LEU A 220 -7.40 8.91 0.10
C LEU A 220 -7.80 9.80 -1.09
N LYS A 221 -9.08 10.16 -1.19
CA LYS A 221 -9.56 11.11 -2.21
C LYS A 221 -8.81 12.45 -2.12
N THR A 222 -8.64 13.01 -0.92
CA THR A 222 -7.89 14.26 -0.74
C THR A 222 -6.44 14.14 -1.22
N GLN A 223 -5.78 13.01 -0.96
CA GLN A 223 -4.42 12.74 -1.44
C GLN A 223 -4.36 12.61 -2.96
N ALA A 224 -5.30 11.88 -3.55
CA ALA A 224 -5.42 11.71 -5.01
C ALA A 224 -5.69 13.04 -5.72
N THR A 225 -6.51 13.93 -5.14
CA THR A 225 -6.78 15.27 -5.71
C THR A 225 -5.49 16.07 -5.88
N ALA A 226 -4.59 16.04 -4.88
CA ALA A 226 -3.32 16.75 -4.97
C ALA A 226 -2.45 16.26 -6.16
N GLY A 227 -2.52 14.96 -6.47
CA GLY A 227 -1.78 14.34 -7.57
C GLY A 227 -2.47 14.35 -8.93
N ASN A 228 -3.65 14.98 -9.07
CA ASN A 228 -4.53 14.85 -10.23
C ASN A 228 -4.92 13.39 -10.55
N MET A 229 -5.17 12.58 -9.53
CA MET A 229 -5.44 11.14 -9.64
C MET A 229 -6.86 10.77 -9.19
N VAL A 230 -7.81 11.70 -9.30
CA VAL A 230 -9.24 11.44 -9.04
C VAL A 230 -9.93 11.16 -10.36
N LEU A 231 -10.51 9.96 -10.46
CA LEU A 231 -11.20 9.45 -11.63
C LEU A 231 -12.68 9.21 -11.29
N ALA A 232 -13.56 9.47 -12.26
CA ALA A 232 -14.99 9.22 -12.13
C ALA A 232 -15.38 8.05 -13.03
N SER A 233 -15.97 7.01 -12.43
CA SER A 233 -16.48 5.82 -13.10
C SER A 233 -17.96 5.60 -12.73
N ALA A 234 -18.65 4.76 -13.50
CA ALA A 234 -20.00 4.34 -13.15
C ALA A 234 -19.95 2.99 -12.42
N GLY A 235 -20.87 2.78 -11.48
CA GLY A 235 -21.16 1.44 -10.97
C GLY A 235 -21.91 0.65 -12.05
N THR A 236 -21.51 -0.59 -12.30
CA THR A 236 -22.17 -1.47 -13.28
C THR A 236 -23.34 -2.23 -12.66
N GLY A 237 -23.29 -2.47 -11.35
CA GLY A 237 -24.24 -3.34 -10.65
C GLY A 237 -24.07 -4.82 -10.99
N VAL A 238 -23.04 -5.18 -11.75
CA VAL A 238 -22.72 -6.55 -12.15
C VAL A 238 -21.35 -6.91 -11.58
N LEU A 239 -21.29 -8.03 -10.88
CA LEU A 239 -20.04 -8.53 -10.30
C LEU A 239 -19.03 -8.81 -11.44
N GLY A 240 -17.75 -8.50 -11.23
CA GLY A 240 -16.72 -8.76 -12.24
C GLY A 240 -16.68 -7.79 -13.43
N GLN A 241 -17.57 -6.78 -13.47
CA GLN A 241 -17.64 -5.81 -14.56
C GLN A 241 -17.30 -4.39 -14.11
N ALA A 242 -16.57 -3.66 -14.97
CA ALA A 242 -16.33 -2.23 -14.80
C ALA A 242 -16.26 -1.53 -16.18
N THR A 243 -16.75 -0.29 -16.26
CA THR A 243 -16.65 0.54 -17.47
C THR A 243 -15.34 1.31 -17.56
N MET A 244 -14.62 1.46 -16.45
CA MET A 244 -13.29 2.04 -16.39
C MET A 244 -12.24 0.95 -16.17
N ARG A 245 -11.13 1.02 -16.89
CA ARG A 245 -9.96 0.15 -16.72
C ARG A 245 -8.71 0.99 -16.48
N ILE A 246 -7.95 0.65 -15.45
CA ILE A 246 -6.60 1.15 -15.19
C ILE A 246 -5.61 0.06 -15.59
N GLU A 247 -4.76 0.38 -16.55
CA GLU A 247 -3.64 -0.47 -16.93
C GLU A 247 -2.35 0.09 -16.33
N PHE A 248 -1.64 -0.71 -15.54
CA PHE A 248 -0.30 -0.38 -15.07
C PHE A 248 0.72 -0.63 -16.16
N VAL A 249 1.53 0.38 -16.45
CA VAL A 249 2.54 0.35 -17.51
C VAL A 249 3.88 0.75 -16.94
N ALA A 250 4.92 -0.02 -17.25
CA ALA A 250 6.30 0.31 -16.94
C ALA A 250 7.06 0.57 -18.24
N LEU A 251 7.76 1.71 -18.34
CA LEU A 251 8.48 2.13 -19.54
C LEU A 251 9.95 2.37 -19.25
N ASP A 252 10.83 1.82 -20.07
CA ASP A 252 12.27 2.11 -20.04
C ASP A 252 12.48 3.55 -20.54
N LEU A 253 12.76 4.47 -19.62
CA LEU A 253 12.95 5.89 -19.94
C LEU A 253 14.42 6.27 -20.06
N ASN A 254 15.33 5.47 -19.51
CA ASN A 254 16.77 5.73 -19.51
C ASN A 254 17.53 4.94 -20.60
N GLY A 255 16.87 4.01 -21.29
CA GLY A 255 17.41 3.21 -22.37
C GLY A 255 18.34 2.09 -21.91
N ASP A 256 18.22 1.64 -20.66
CA ASP A 256 19.10 0.63 -20.07
C ASP A 256 18.63 -0.82 -20.31
N GLY A 257 17.49 -1.00 -20.99
CA GLY A 257 16.90 -2.29 -21.33
C GLY A 257 16.04 -2.90 -20.23
N ASN A 258 15.77 -2.19 -19.14
CA ASN A 258 14.85 -2.60 -18.09
C ASN A 258 13.84 -1.49 -17.74
N THR A 259 12.89 -1.78 -16.85
CA THR A 259 11.86 -0.82 -16.43
C THR A 259 11.88 -0.54 -14.92
N THR A 260 13.06 -0.66 -14.31
CA THR A 260 13.29 -0.56 -12.86
C THR A 260 13.70 0.85 -12.40
N GLY A 261 13.69 1.85 -13.26
CA GLY A 261 13.86 3.25 -12.87
C GLY A 261 12.75 3.74 -11.92
N LEU A 262 13.06 4.73 -11.07
CA LEU A 262 12.09 5.29 -10.12
C LEU A 262 11.00 6.13 -10.79
N ASN A 263 11.23 6.58 -12.03
CA ASN A 263 10.35 7.42 -12.83
C ASN A 263 9.63 6.66 -13.94
N GLU A 264 9.73 5.34 -13.97
CA GLU A 264 9.33 4.50 -15.10
C GLU A 264 7.93 3.91 -14.97
N GLY A 265 7.24 4.19 -13.85
CA GLY A 265 5.88 3.78 -13.61
C GLY A 265 4.84 4.77 -14.12
N PHE A 266 3.88 4.24 -14.86
CA PHE A 266 2.71 4.95 -15.39
C PHE A 266 1.43 4.11 -15.21
N ILE A 267 0.29 4.78 -15.32
CA ILE A 267 -0.96 4.12 -15.66
C ILE A 267 -1.49 4.67 -16.99
N ARG A 268 -2.32 3.87 -17.67
CA ARG A 268 -3.27 4.36 -18.66
C ARG A 268 -4.69 4.11 -18.14
N VAL A 269 -5.61 5.02 -18.43
CA VAL A 269 -7.00 4.91 -17.97
C VAL A 269 -7.93 4.85 -19.18
N TYR A 270 -8.59 3.72 -19.37
CA TYR A 270 -9.57 3.52 -20.44
C TYR A 270 -10.98 3.62 -19.87
N GLN A 271 -11.88 4.29 -20.57
CA GLN A 271 -13.28 4.43 -20.21
C GLN A 271 -14.17 4.00 -21.37
N SER A 272 -15.16 3.15 -21.10
CA SER A 272 -16.04 2.56 -22.08
C SER A 272 -17.52 2.74 -21.73
N ASP A 273 -18.38 2.73 -22.74
CA ASP A 273 -19.82 2.61 -22.60
C ASP A 273 -20.29 1.14 -22.42
N SER A 274 -19.40 0.17 -22.61
CA SER A 274 -19.66 -1.26 -22.52
C SER A 274 -18.71 -1.92 -21.51
N ALA A 275 -19.26 -2.31 -20.35
CA ALA A 275 -18.47 -2.94 -19.30
C ALA A 275 -17.87 -4.27 -19.77
N GLY A 276 -18.66 -5.12 -20.43
CA GLY A 276 -18.18 -6.40 -20.96
C GLY A 276 -17.08 -6.26 -22.01
N TRP A 277 -17.11 -5.20 -22.83
CA TRP A 277 -15.99 -4.90 -23.73
C TRP A 277 -14.71 -4.55 -22.96
N ALA A 278 -14.82 -3.67 -21.95
CA ALA A 278 -13.68 -3.21 -21.16
C ALA A 278 -12.99 -4.35 -20.40
N VAL A 279 -13.78 -5.29 -19.85
CA VAL A 279 -13.27 -6.43 -19.08
C VAL A 279 -13.08 -7.71 -19.89
N ALA A 280 -13.36 -7.68 -21.21
CA ALA A 280 -13.31 -8.83 -22.12
C ALA A 280 -14.20 -10.03 -21.68
N ASP A 281 -15.46 -9.74 -21.38
CA ASP A 281 -16.46 -10.76 -21.08
C ASP A 281 -16.75 -11.67 -22.27
N ALA A 282 -17.26 -12.86 -21.95
CA ALA A 282 -17.89 -13.70 -22.96
C ALA A 282 -19.11 -12.98 -23.57
N PRO A 283 -19.38 -13.15 -24.88
CA PRO A 283 -20.55 -12.56 -25.52
C PRO A 283 -21.86 -12.94 -24.82
N SER A 284 -22.87 -12.08 -24.84
CA SER A 284 -24.18 -12.35 -24.20
C SER A 284 -24.88 -13.61 -24.71
N ASN A 285 -24.52 -14.08 -25.91
CA ASN A 285 -25.02 -15.32 -26.51
C ASN A 285 -24.04 -16.50 -26.42
N TYR A 286 -23.10 -16.45 -25.48
CA TYR A 286 -22.08 -17.48 -25.25
C TYR A 286 -22.66 -18.88 -25.08
N GLY A 287 -23.77 -19.04 -24.36
CA GLY A 287 -24.40 -20.35 -24.17
C GLY A 287 -24.83 -21.04 -25.48
N GLN A 288 -25.16 -20.26 -26.52
CA GLN A 288 -25.57 -20.79 -27.83
C GLN A 288 -24.40 -20.87 -28.81
N PHE A 289 -23.48 -19.90 -28.80
CA PHE A 289 -22.49 -19.74 -29.86
C PHE A 289 -21.03 -19.77 -29.37
N GLY A 290 -20.78 -19.97 -28.08
CA GLY A 290 -19.44 -19.84 -27.50
C GLY A 290 -18.86 -18.46 -27.77
N LEU A 291 -17.57 -18.40 -28.11
CA LEU A 291 -16.88 -17.15 -28.42
C LEU A 291 -17.07 -16.64 -29.86
N ARG A 292 -17.92 -17.26 -30.69
CA ARG A 292 -18.13 -16.86 -32.09
C ARG A 292 -18.32 -15.36 -32.29
N ASN A 293 -19.09 -14.71 -31.42
CA ASN A 293 -19.42 -13.29 -31.55
C ASN A 293 -18.52 -12.39 -30.69
N SER A 294 -17.41 -12.92 -30.18
CA SER A 294 -16.48 -12.14 -29.37
C SER A 294 -15.75 -11.10 -30.21
N GLN A 295 -15.72 -9.88 -29.68
CA GLN A 295 -14.96 -8.76 -30.21
C GLN A 295 -13.55 -8.71 -29.61
N ASN A 296 -13.36 -9.34 -28.46
CA ASN A 296 -12.12 -9.34 -27.69
C ASN A 296 -11.23 -10.54 -28.03
N CYS A 297 -11.80 -11.62 -28.55
CA CYS A 297 -11.11 -12.89 -28.80
C CYS A 297 -11.05 -13.22 -30.29
N GLY A 298 -9.95 -13.82 -30.75
CA GLY A 298 -9.75 -14.21 -32.14
C GLY A 298 -8.33 -14.68 -32.41
N ASP A 299 -7.77 -14.41 -33.59
CA ASP A 299 -6.40 -14.79 -33.97
C ASP A 299 -5.66 -13.70 -34.76
N PHE A 300 -4.44 -14.01 -35.23
CA PHE A 300 -3.56 -13.08 -35.91
C PHE A 300 -3.38 -13.43 -37.39
N HIS A 301 -3.60 -12.43 -38.25
CA HIS A 301 -3.47 -12.51 -39.70
C HIS A 301 -2.38 -11.56 -40.16
N GLY A 302 -1.21 -12.10 -40.52
CA GLY A 302 -0.08 -11.26 -40.93
C GLY A 302 0.34 -10.23 -39.88
N GLY A 303 0.19 -10.56 -38.59
CA GLY A 303 0.48 -9.65 -37.46
C GLY A 303 -0.67 -8.72 -37.07
N VAL A 304 -1.80 -8.75 -37.77
CA VAL A 304 -3.01 -7.98 -37.42
C VAL A 304 -3.99 -8.86 -36.69
N PHE A 305 -4.44 -8.44 -35.51
CA PHE A 305 -5.48 -9.14 -34.78
C PHE A 305 -6.83 -9.05 -35.51
N LYS A 306 -7.53 -10.18 -35.59
CA LYS A 306 -8.89 -10.30 -36.10
C LYS A 306 -9.75 -10.97 -35.04
N SER A 307 -10.83 -10.31 -34.64
CA SER A 307 -11.76 -10.86 -33.67
C SER A 307 -12.61 -11.96 -34.30
N ALA A 308 -13.04 -12.94 -33.52
CA ALA A 308 -13.93 -14.02 -33.93
C ALA A 308 -15.19 -13.49 -34.62
N GLN A 309 -15.75 -12.39 -34.12
CA GLN A 309 -16.90 -11.71 -34.74
C GLN A 309 -16.60 -11.23 -36.18
N SER A 310 -15.36 -10.85 -36.46
CA SER A 310 -14.95 -10.37 -37.80
C SER A 310 -14.66 -11.49 -38.80
N HIS A 311 -14.54 -12.74 -38.33
CA HIS A 311 -14.38 -13.90 -39.22
C HIS A 311 -15.70 -14.34 -39.85
N PHE A 312 -15.59 -14.97 -41.01
CA PHE A 312 -16.72 -15.49 -41.74
C PHE A 312 -17.36 -16.72 -41.05
N ASP A 313 -18.64 -16.98 -41.29
CA ASP A 313 -19.41 -18.04 -40.63
C ASP A 313 -19.13 -19.48 -41.15
N GLY A 314 -18.27 -19.61 -42.17
CA GLY A 314 -17.86 -20.88 -42.76
C GLY A 314 -18.76 -21.40 -43.89
N THR A 315 -19.84 -20.72 -44.26
CA THR A 315 -20.75 -21.15 -45.35
C THR A 315 -20.18 -21.01 -46.78
N ALA A 316 -18.99 -20.44 -46.96
CA ALA A 316 -18.39 -20.10 -48.25
C ALA A 316 -17.10 -20.89 -48.57
N GLY A 317 -16.74 -21.89 -47.76
CA GLY A 317 -15.61 -22.80 -48.06
C GLY A 317 -14.21 -22.19 -47.93
N THR A 318 -14.05 -21.03 -47.29
CA THR A 318 -12.74 -20.46 -46.96
C THR A 318 -12.22 -21.03 -45.63
N ALA A 319 -10.90 -21.22 -45.53
CA ALA A 319 -10.23 -21.69 -44.30
C ALA A 319 -10.28 -20.66 -43.14
N ASP A 320 -10.81 -19.47 -43.38
CA ASP A 320 -10.83 -18.33 -42.47
C ASP A 320 -12.18 -18.20 -41.73
N SER A 321 -12.51 -19.22 -40.94
CA SER A 321 -13.73 -19.26 -40.13
C SER A 321 -13.45 -18.85 -38.69
N TRP A 322 -14.48 -18.32 -38.00
CA TRP A 322 -14.40 -18.00 -36.56
C TRP A 322 -13.97 -19.22 -35.72
N GLY A 323 -14.41 -20.42 -36.10
CA GLY A 323 -14.03 -21.67 -35.43
C GLY A 323 -12.56 -22.01 -35.65
N GLY A 324 -12.01 -21.73 -36.84
CA GLY A 324 -10.58 -21.85 -37.12
C GLY A 324 -9.76 -20.88 -36.28
N ALA A 325 -10.16 -19.60 -36.26
CA ALA A 325 -9.47 -18.55 -35.49
C ALA A 325 -9.41 -18.89 -33.98
N LEU A 326 -10.53 -19.31 -33.41
CA LEU A 326 -10.62 -19.62 -31.98
C LEU A 326 -9.96 -20.94 -31.57
N ASN A 327 -9.54 -21.77 -32.53
CA ASN A 327 -8.77 -23.00 -32.29
C ASN A 327 -7.31 -22.91 -32.77
N ASN A 328 -6.92 -21.79 -33.39
CA ASN A 328 -5.57 -21.55 -33.88
C ASN A 328 -4.54 -21.57 -32.73
N ALA A 329 -3.29 -21.90 -33.04
CA ALA A 329 -2.15 -21.73 -32.12
C ALA A 329 -1.95 -20.26 -31.72
N SER A 330 -2.26 -19.30 -32.60
CA SER A 330 -2.18 -17.86 -32.32
C SER A 330 -3.46 -17.27 -31.70
N LYS A 331 -4.41 -18.10 -31.26
CA LYS A 331 -5.66 -17.63 -30.64
C LYS A 331 -5.36 -16.78 -29.42
N ARG A 332 -6.09 -15.67 -29.25
CA ARG A 332 -5.87 -14.73 -28.16
C ARG A 332 -7.13 -13.92 -27.83
N CYS A 333 -7.28 -13.55 -26.57
CA CYS A 333 -8.21 -12.52 -26.13
C CYS A 333 -7.46 -11.29 -25.59
N TYR A 334 -8.12 -10.13 -25.60
CA TYR A 334 -7.59 -8.88 -25.08
C TYR A 334 -8.68 -8.03 -24.42
N LEU A 335 -8.32 -7.32 -23.37
CA LEU A 335 -9.15 -6.30 -22.73
C LEU A 335 -9.49 -5.16 -23.70
N GLY A 336 -10.66 -4.56 -23.53
CA GLY A 336 -11.10 -3.41 -24.33
C GLY A 336 -10.10 -2.25 -24.28
N GLY A 337 -9.84 -1.63 -25.42
CA GLY A 337 -8.84 -0.56 -25.56
C GLY A 337 -7.38 -1.03 -25.65
N SER A 338 -7.08 -2.32 -25.53
CA SER A 338 -5.71 -2.86 -25.66
C SER A 338 -5.12 -2.59 -27.04
N ASP A 339 -3.86 -2.15 -27.09
CA ASP A 339 -3.10 -1.90 -28.33
C ASP A 339 -3.04 -3.14 -29.23
N SER A 340 -3.09 -4.34 -28.63
CA SER A 340 -3.02 -5.61 -29.36
C SER A 340 -4.24 -5.85 -30.26
N LEU A 341 -5.38 -5.21 -29.98
CA LEU A 341 -6.58 -5.30 -30.82
C LEU A 341 -6.37 -4.66 -32.21
N TRP A 342 -5.41 -3.72 -32.33
CA TRP A 342 -5.12 -2.99 -33.56
C TRP A 342 -3.65 -3.01 -33.98
N GLY A 343 -2.79 -3.71 -33.23
CA GLY A 343 -1.34 -3.71 -33.41
C GLY A 343 -0.66 -2.36 -33.11
N SER A 344 -1.39 -1.41 -32.52
CA SER A 344 -0.91 -0.05 -32.24
C SER A 344 -1.81 0.65 -31.23
N PHE A 345 -1.28 1.69 -30.60
CA PHE A 345 -2.07 2.53 -29.70
C PHE A 345 -3.17 3.27 -30.46
N LYS A 346 -4.40 3.17 -29.94
CA LYS A 346 -5.58 3.83 -30.47
C LYS A 346 -6.30 4.57 -29.36
N ALA A 347 -6.29 5.90 -29.41
CA ALA A 347 -6.87 6.74 -28.37
C ALA A 347 -8.38 6.54 -28.14
N THR A 348 -9.12 6.21 -29.20
CA THR A 348 -10.58 6.02 -29.18
C THR A 348 -10.95 4.85 -30.08
N ASP A 349 -11.86 4.00 -29.63
CA ASP A 349 -12.47 2.92 -30.40
C ASP A 349 -14.00 3.05 -30.43
N ALA A 350 -14.70 1.99 -30.86
CA ALA A 350 -16.16 2.01 -31.02
C ALA A 350 -16.93 1.99 -29.69
N HIS A 351 -16.26 1.63 -28.59
CA HIS A 351 -16.85 1.42 -27.27
C HIS A 351 -16.26 2.34 -26.21
N GLY A 352 -15.13 2.98 -26.46
CA GLY A 352 -14.46 3.76 -25.43
C GLY A 352 -13.23 4.54 -25.89
N GLN A 353 -12.57 5.14 -24.92
CA GLN A 353 -11.42 6.00 -25.14
C GLN A 353 -10.46 5.98 -23.95
N TRP A 354 -9.18 6.20 -24.25
CA TRP A 354 -8.17 6.47 -23.23
C TRP A 354 -8.29 7.92 -22.75
N LEU A 355 -8.27 8.10 -21.43
CA LEU A 355 -8.31 9.42 -20.80
C LEU A 355 -6.93 10.07 -20.83
N LYS A 356 -6.90 11.33 -21.24
CA LYS A 356 -5.68 12.13 -21.29
C LYS A 356 -5.21 12.47 -19.88
N TRP A 357 -3.91 12.40 -19.65
CA TRP A 357 -3.28 12.92 -18.44
C TRP A 357 -3.57 14.43 -18.33
N PRO A 358 -4.24 14.91 -17.26
CA PRO A 358 -4.60 16.32 -17.12
C PRO A 358 -3.42 17.24 -16.77
N GLY A 359 -2.29 16.67 -16.34
CA GLY A 359 -1.08 17.45 -16.02
C GLY A 359 -0.18 17.69 -17.23
N THR A 360 0.97 18.30 -16.97
CA THR A 360 2.00 18.48 -18.00
C THR A 360 2.57 17.13 -18.42
N VAL A 361 2.56 16.85 -19.72
CA VAL A 361 3.17 15.65 -20.31
C VAL A 361 4.69 15.80 -20.29
N SER A 362 5.40 14.82 -19.75
CA SER A 362 6.87 14.84 -19.71
C SER A 362 7.45 14.75 -21.13
N PRO A 363 8.48 15.54 -21.47
CA PRO A 363 9.21 15.39 -22.74
C PRO A 363 9.77 13.99 -22.97
N LEU A 364 10.02 13.22 -21.90
CA LEU A 364 10.49 11.83 -21.96
C LEU A 364 9.47 10.86 -22.57
N VAL A 365 8.19 11.25 -22.66
CA VAL A 365 7.14 10.41 -23.26
C VAL A 365 6.33 11.14 -24.33
N ALA A 366 6.50 12.46 -24.47
CA ALA A 366 5.73 13.29 -25.41
C ALA A 366 5.89 12.90 -26.89
N PHE A 367 7.02 12.26 -27.25
CA PHE A 367 7.25 11.77 -28.61
C PHE A 367 6.47 10.50 -28.95
N ARG A 368 5.90 9.82 -27.96
CA ARG A 368 5.19 8.56 -28.14
C ARG A 368 3.74 8.82 -28.57
N PRO A 369 3.12 7.93 -29.37
CA PRO A 369 1.70 8.04 -29.72
C PRO A 369 0.75 8.03 -28.51
N ASP A 370 1.13 7.30 -27.45
CA ASP A 370 0.39 7.18 -26.19
C ASP A 370 0.85 8.20 -25.13
N GLY A 371 1.80 9.08 -25.45
CA GLY A 371 2.44 10.00 -24.50
C GLY A 371 1.47 10.87 -23.70
N GLN A 372 0.40 11.36 -24.34
CA GLN A 372 -0.64 12.16 -23.68
C GLN A 372 -1.55 11.35 -22.74
N TYR A 373 -1.52 10.02 -22.82
CA TYR A 373 -2.39 9.10 -22.08
C TYR A 373 -1.64 8.32 -21.00
N LEU A 374 -0.36 8.62 -20.79
CA LEU A 374 0.47 8.06 -19.73
C LEU A 374 0.42 8.96 -18.50
N TRP A 375 -0.24 8.47 -17.45
CA TRP A 375 -0.40 9.15 -16.17
C TRP A 375 0.75 8.73 -15.25
N PRO A 376 1.72 9.62 -14.96
CA PRO A 376 2.89 9.26 -14.15
C PRO A 376 2.52 8.96 -12.69
N ILE A 377 2.93 7.78 -12.21
CA ILE A 377 2.79 7.36 -10.79
C ILE A 377 4.11 7.48 -10.01
N SER A 378 4.97 8.42 -10.45
CA SER A 378 6.22 8.77 -9.79
C SER A 378 6.26 10.26 -9.47
N ARG A 379 6.94 10.62 -8.37
CA ARG A 379 7.10 12.03 -7.97
C ARG A 379 8.11 12.78 -8.83
N ALA A 380 8.97 12.06 -9.54
CA ALA A 380 9.90 12.63 -10.50
C ALA A 380 9.16 13.27 -11.70
N LEU A 381 8.05 12.65 -12.14
CA LEU A 381 7.26 13.13 -13.28
C LEU A 381 5.95 13.81 -12.87
N ASN A 382 5.45 13.54 -11.67
CA ASN A 382 4.32 14.23 -11.04
C ASN A 382 4.66 14.57 -9.58
N PRO A 383 5.33 15.71 -9.31
CA PRO A 383 5.78 16.10 -7.97
C PRO A 383 4.68 16.10 -6.89
N SER A 384 3.43 16.33 -7.32
CA SER A 384 2.27 16.36 -6.44
C SER A 384 1.66 14.97 -6.19
N PHE A 385 2.11 13.91 -6.88
CA PHE A 385 1.65 12.55 -6.64
C PHE A 385 1.88 12.13 -5.19
N LYS A 386 0.84 11.57 -4.57
CA LYS A 386 0.83 11.14 -3.16
C LYS A 386 0.71 9.63 -2.99
N GLY A 387 0.93 8.84 -4.05
CA GLY A 387 0.84 7.38 -3.97
C GLY A 387 -0.59 6.85 -3.99
N VAL A 388 -1.57 7.64 -4.42
CA VAL A 388 -2.98 7.25 -4.43
C VAL A 388 -3.61 7.55 -5.78
N ILE A 389 -4.35 6.58 -6.30
CA ILE A 389 -5.32 6.74 -7.37
C ILE A 389 -6.69 6.52 -6.76
N PHE A 390 -7.60 7.47 -6.91
CA PHE A 390 -8.94 7.39 -6.36
C PHE A 390 -9.97 7.30 -7.48
N VAL A 391 -10.79 6.26 -7.48
CA VAL A 391 -11.89 6.06 -8.40
C VAL A 391 -13.22 6.20 -7.66
N ASN A 392 -14.06 7.11 -8.12
CA ASN A 392 -15.45 7.16 -7.69
C ASN A 392 -16.29 6.26 -8.61
N GLY A 393 -16.54 5.02 -8.22
CA GLY A 393 -17.22 3.98 -9.01
C GLY A 393 -16.43 2.67 -9.09
N ASP A 394 -16.81 1.80 -10.02
CA ASP A 394 -16.13 0.52 -10.28
C ASP A 394 -14.91 0.71 -11.18
N VAL A 395 -13.86 -0.08 -10.98
CA VAL A 395 -12.65 -0.03 -11.81
C VAL A 395 -12.05 -1.41 -12.04
N ALA A 396 -11.76 -1.72 -13.30
CA ALA A 396 -10.94 -2.86 -13.69
C ALA A 396 -9.45 -2.52 -13.61
N ILE A 397 -8.61 -3.46 -13.17
CA ILE A 397 -7.15 -3.29 -13.10
C ILE A 397 -6.42 -4.46 -13.76
N SER A 398 -5.29 -4.14 -14.41
CA SER A 398 -4.37 -5.10 -15.02
C SER A 398 -2.99 -4.47 -15.23
N GLY A 399 -1.99 -5.27 -15.58
CA GLY A 399 -0.70 -4.80 -16.09
C GLY A 399 0.47 -4.99 -15.13
N LYS A 400 1.51 -4.18 -15.31
CA LYS A 400 2.79 -4.30 -14.60
C LYS A 400 3.13 -3.01 -13.86
N LEU A 401 3.12 -3.06 -12.52
CA LEU A 401 3.33 -1.92 -11.65
C LEU A 401 4.82 -1.68 -11.40
N ARG A 402 5.24 -0.43 -11.66
CA ARG A 402 6.49 0.15 -11.16
C ARG A 402 6.19 1.27 -10.16
N GLY A 403 6.63 1.12 -8.91
CA GLY A 403 6.45 2.08 -7.84
C GLY A 403 5.39 1.68 -6.81
N ARG A 404 5.07 2.62 -5.92
CA ARG A 404 4.19 2.39 -4.76
C ARG A 404 2.91 3.18 -4.92
N VAL A 405 1.79 2.47 -5.01
CA VAL A 405 0.47 3.06 -5.26
C VAL A 405 -0.64 2.33 -4.51
N THR A 406 -1.60 3.08 -4.00
CA THR A 406 -2.89 2.56 -3.56
C THR A 406 -3.96 2.94 -4.59
N VAL A 407 -4.67 1.95 -5.12
CA VAL A 407 -5.92 2.17 -5.84
C VAL A 407 -7.05 2.11 -4.83
N ALA A 408 -7.76 3.22 -4.68
CA ALA A 408 -8.90 3.36 -3.82
C ALA A 408 -10.16 3.50 -4.66
N ALA A 409 -11.21 2.70 -4.39
CA ALA A 409 -12.46 2.76 -5.14
C ALA A 409 -13.67 2.81 -4.22
N THR A 410 -14.69 3.59 -4.58
CA THR A 410 -15.97 3.59 -3.85
C THR A 410 -16.87 2.42 -4.24
N GLY A 411 -16.76 1.92 -5.49
CA GLY A 411 -17.44 0.74 -6.00
C GLY A 411 -16.60 -0.52 -5.81
N ASN A 412 -16.44 -1.32 -6.87
CA ASN A 412 -15.61 -2.53 -6.91
C ASN A 412 -14.25 -2.27 -7.54
N ILE A 413 -13.24 -3.05 -7.13
CA ILE A 413 -12.00 -3.23 -7.89
C ILE A 413 -12.07 -4.61 -8.54
N VAL A 414 -12.04 -4.64 -9.86
CA VAL A 414 -12.13 -5.86 -10.66
C VAL A 414 -10.75 -6.19 -11.21
N ILE A 415 -10.20 -7.34 -10.88
CA ILE A 415 -8.96 -7.84 -11.43
C ILE A 415 -9.31 -8.63 -12.69
N VAL A 416 -8.98 -8.05 -13.85
CA VAL A 416 -9.42 -8.55 -15.17
C VAL A 416 -8.33 -9.29 -15.94
N ASP A 417 -7.09 -9.19 -15.48
CA ASP A 417 -5.94 -9.96 -15.95
C ASP A 417 -4.82 -9.81 -14.89
N ASN A 418 -3.65 -10.38 -15.16
CA ASN A 418 -2.46 -10.27 -14.34
C ASN A 418 -2.19 -8.83 -13.88
N VAL A 419 -1.95 -8.68 -12.58
CA VAL A 419 -1.43 -7.46 -11.95
C VAL A 419 -0.12 -7.84 -11.27
N THR A 420 0.99 -7.53 -11.91
CA THR A 420 2.33 -7.95 -11.46
C THR A 420 3.20 -6.76 -11.12
N TYR A 421 4.28 -7.00 -10.38
CA TYR A 421 5.30 -5.98 -10.11
C TYR A 421 6.41 -6.05 -11.15
N VAL A 422 7.08 -4.92 -11.40
CA VAL A 422 8.31 -4.93 -12.20
C VAL A 422 9.40 -5.73 -11.52
N THR A 423 9.60 -5.47 -10.24
CA THR A 423 10.56 -6.15 -9.38
C THR A 423 9.86 -7.32 -8.72
N ASP A 424 10.44 -8.52 -8.87
CA ASP A 424 9.90 -9.72 -8.25
C ASP A 424 9.78 -9.54 -6.72
N PRO A 425 8.57 -9.70 -6.15
CA PRO A 425 8.34 -9.50 -4.72
C PRO A 425 9.14 -10.48 -3.84
N SER A 426 9.54 -11.65 -4.35
CA SER A 426 10.33 -12.64 -3.61
C SER A 426 11.73 -12.13 -3.20
N ILE A 427 12.22 -11.07 -3.85
CA ILE A 427 13.49 -10.41 -3.52
C ILE A 427 13.37 -9.58 -2.23
N GLY A 428 12.16 -9.17 -1.83
CA GLY A 428 11.94 -8.43 -0.59
C GLY A 428 12.41 -6.97 -0.61
N SER A 429 12.57 -6.37 -1.80
CA SER A 429 13.05 -4.99 -1.96
C SER A 429 11.99 -3.91 -1.69
N CYS A 430 10.70 -4.28 -1.71
CA CYS A 430 9.56 -3.39 -1.46
C CYS A 430 9.56 -2.11 -2.33
N VAL A 431 10.16 -2.15 -3.52
CA VAL A 431 10.22 -1.00 -4.45
C VAL A 431 8.91 -0.83 -5.21
N ASP A 432 8.21 -1.94 -5.46
CA ASP A 432 6.90 -1.98 -6.11
C ASP A 432 5.88 -2.49 -5.09
N ILE A 433 4.82 -1.70 -4.84
CA ILE A 433 3.78 -2.04 -3.86
C ILE A 433 2.43 -1.55 -4.39
N LEU A 434 1.49 -2.47 -4.58
CA LEU A 434 0.10 -2.17 -4.84
C LEU A 434 -0.73 -2.36 -3.58
N GLY A 435 -1.47 -1.32 -3.19
CA GLY A 435 -2.60 -1.43 -2.27
C GLY A 435 -3.91 -1.34 -3.04
N MET A 436 -4.89 -2.16 -2.69
CA MET A 436 -6.26 -2.08 -3.18
C MET A 436 -7.17 -1.84 -1.97
N PHE A 437 -7.75 -0.65 -1.86
CA PHE A 437 -8.69 -0.32 -0.79
C PHE A 437 -10.06 0.04 -1.36
N VAL A 438 -11.05 -0.79 -1.11
CA VAL A 438 -12.33 -0.70 -1.81
C VAL A 438 -13.51 -0.60 -0.84
N GLY A 439 -14.46 0.28 -1.18
CA GLY A 439 -15.69 0.48 -0.42
C GLY A 439 -16.65 -0.70 -0.47
N ASN A 440 -16.57 -1.51 -1.53
CA ASN A 440 -17.35 -2.71 -1.73
C ASN A 440 -16.44 -3.94 -1.93
N ASP A 441 -16.40 -4.54 -3.12
CA ASP A 441 -15.74 -5.82 -3.36
C ASP A 441 -14.45 -5.69 -4.17
N VAL A 442 -13.48 -6.58 -3.88
CA VAL A 442 -12.41 -6.92 -4.83
C VAL A 442 -12.76 -8.24 -5.49
N VAL A 443 -12.79 -8.26 -6.82
CA VAL A 443 -13.31 -9.38 -7.60
C VAL A 443 -12.28 -9.84 -8.62
N MET A 444 -11.91 -11.12 -8.59
CA MET A 444 -11.29 -11.77 -9.75
C MET A 444 -12.39 -12.07 -10.78
N ALA A 445 -12.33 -11.43 -11.95
CA ALA A 445 -13.39 -11.53 -12.96
C ALA A 445 -13.41 -12.90 -13.64
N ASP A 446 -14.61 -13.44 -13.93
CA ASP A 446 -14.81 -14.59 -14.82
C ASP A 446 -14.97 -14.09 -16.27
N ASN A 447 -13.84 -13.73 -16.87
CA ASN A 447 -13.80 -13.21 -18.23
C ASN A 447 -13.04 -14.17 -19.17
N THR A 448 -12.92 -13.78 -20.44
CA THR A 448 -12.27 -14.61 -21.45
C THR A 448 -10.75 -14.76 -21.28
N LEU A 449 -10.16 -14.00 -20.36
CA LEU A 449 -8.73 -14.06 -20.04
C LEU A 449 -8.46 -14.96 -18.84
N ASN A 450 -9.21 -14.80 -17.75
CA ASN A 450 -8.99 -15.48 -16.46
C ASN A 450 -9.65 -16.87 -16.39
N ALA A 451 -10.47 -17.24 -17.37
CA ALA A 451 -11.13 -18.53 -17.38
C ALA A 451 -11.09 -19.18 -18.78
N PRO A 452 -10.88 -20.50 -18.87
CA PRO A 452 -11.00 -21.25 -20.12
C PRO A 452 -12.38 -21.09 -20.73
N GLN A 453 -12.42 -20.91 -22.05
CA GLN A 453 -13.66 -20.68 -22.79
C GLN A 453 -13.87 -21.75 -23.87
N LEU A 454 -15.14 -21.98 -24.20
CA LEU A 454 -15.52 -22.81 -25.34
C LEU A 454 -15.45 -21.97 -26.63
N PRO A 455 -14.72 -22.45 -27.67
CA PRO A 455 -14.67 -21.74 -28.94
C PRO A 455 -16.06 -21.68 -29.60
N SER A 456 -16.85 -22.75 -29.49
CA SER A 456 -18.20 -22.88 -30.04
C SER A 456 -19.18 -23.42 -29.00
N GLY A 457 -20.44 -23.00 -29.11
CA GLY A 457 -21.54 -23.53 -28.29
C GLY A 457 -21.89 -24.96 -28.68
N GLY A 458 -22.24 -25.80 -27.70
CA GLY A 458 -22.67 -27.19 -27.90
C GLY A 458 -21.80 -28.23 -27.20
N ILE A 459 -22.33 -29.46 -27.11
CA ILE A 459 -21.71 -30.61 -26.43
C ILE A 459 -20.55 -31.14 -27.29
N GLY A 460 -19.36 -31.32 -26.69
CA GLY A 460 -18.20 -31.97 -27.33
C GLY A 460 -17.01 -31.08 -27.69
N ASN A 461 -17.07 -29.76 -27.42
CA ASN A 461 -15.96 -28.85 -27.65
C ASN A 461 -14.99 -28.81 -26.45
N ASN A 462 -13.70 -28.70 -26.73
CA ASN A 462 -12.67 -28.52 -25.70
C ASN A 462 -12.60 -27.07 -25.26
N TYR A 463 -12.37 -26.87 -23.96
CA TYR A 463 -12.06 -25.56 -23.41
C TYR A 463 -10.65 -25.13 -23.82
N ASN A 464 -10.51 -23.85 -24.13
CA ASN A 464 -9.26 -23.23 -24.55
C ASN A 464 -8.91 -22.07 -23.61
N THR A 465 -7.63 -21.97 -23.26
CA THR A 465 -7.02 -20.76 -22.69
C THR A 465 -6.74 -19.78 -23.82
N TYR A 466 -7.11 -18.51 -23.65
CA TYR A 466 -6.91 -17.46 -24.66
C TYR A 466 -5.91 -16.37 -24.24
N LYS A 467 -5.18 -16.57 -23.15
CA LYS A 467 -4.05 -15.73 -22.73
C LYS A 467 -2.72 -16.49 -22.89
N ALA A 468 -1.58 -15.85 -22.56
CA ALA A 468 -0.24 -16.44 -22.77
C ALA A 468 0.07 -17.59 -21.81
N THR A 469 -0.28 -17.39 -20.55
CA THR A 469 -0.09 -18.34 -19.46
C THR A 469 -1.45 -18.92 -19.08
N LYS A 470 -1.46 -19.98 -18.30
CA LYS A 470 -2.71 -20.43 -17.67
C LYS A 470 -2.93 -19.65 -16.38
N ASP A 471 -1.87 -19.55 -15.59
CA ASP A 471 -1.86 -18.91 -14.28
C ASP A 471 -2.17 -17.40 -14.30
N GLU A 472 -2.99 -16.96 -13.34
CA GLU A 472 -3.27 -15.59 -12.93
C GLU A 472 -2.31 -15.15 -11.81
N PHE A 473 -1.66 -14.00 -12.00
CA PHE A 473 -0.76 -13.42 -11.01
C PHE A 473 -1.31 -12.09 -10.50
N VAL A 474 -1.50 -12.00 -9.18
CA VAL A 474 -1.89 -10.76 -8.50
C VAL A 474 -0.88 -10.47 -7.39
N HIS A 475 -0.08 -9.43 -7.60
CA HIS A 475 0.82 -8.88 -6.59
C HIS A 475 0.17 -7.64 -5.96
N GLY A 476 -0.11 -7.70 -4.67
CA GLY A 476 -0.73 -6.58 -3.96
C GLY A 476 -1.20 -6.92 -2.57
N PHE A 477 -1.62 -5.89 -1.85
CA PHE A 477 -2.34 -5.98 -0.60
C PHE A 477 -3.80 -5.59 -0.85
N VAL A 478 -4.73 -6.45 -0.44
CA VAL A 478 -6.17 -6.24 -0.63
C VAL A 478 -6.82 -5.90 0.71
N LEU A 479 -7.60 -4.83 0.72
CA LEU A 479 -8.52 -4.47 1.79
C LEU A 479 -9.89 -4.16 1.18
N ALA A 480 -10.81 -5.11 1.30
CA ALA A 480 -12.21 -4.92 0.91
C ALA A 480 -13.06 -4.64 2.15
N LEU A 481 -13.93 -3.63 2.07
CA LEU A 481 -14.90 -3.35 3.13
C LEU A 481 -16.12 -4.27 3.07
N ASN A 482 -16.34 -4.98 1.96
CA ASN A 482 -17.32 -6.05 1.85
C ASN A 482 -16.64 -7.41 1.65
N GLN A 483 -16.25 -7.79 0.43
CA GLN A 483 -15.66 -9.12 0.16
C GLN A 483 -14.50 -9.09 -0.83
N PHE A 484 -13.52 -9.99 -0.64
CA PHE A 484 -12.64 -10.45 -1.72
C PHE A 484 -13.17 -11.79 -2.25
N THR A 485 -13.43 -11.89 -3.55
CA THR A 485 -14.01 -13.09 -4.17
C THR A 485 -13.50 -13.32 -5.58
N ALA A 486 -13.69 -14.54 -6.08
CA ALA A 486 -13.56 -14.86 -7.49
C ALA A 486 -14.94 -15.18 -8.07
N GLU A 487 -15.25 -14.58 -9.21
CA GLU A 487 -16.53 -14.82 -9.86
C GLU A 487 -16.63 -16.28 -10.34
N HIS A 488 -17.79 -16.91 -10.13
CA HIS A 488 -18.07 -18.26 -10.64
C HIS A 488 -17.00 -19.33 -10.30
N TYR A 489 -16.31 -19.20 -9.18
CA TYR A 489 -15.23 -20.13 -8.77
C TYR A 489 -15.71 -21.58 -8.52
N THR A 490 -17.02 -21.78 -8.32
CA THR A 490 -17.65 -23.11 -8.14
C THR A 490 -18.30 -23.66 -9.41
N THR A 491 -18.23 -22.95 -10.52
CA THR A 491 -18.83 -23.34 -11.79
C THR A 491 -17.78 -23.39 -12.90
N GLY A 492 -18.15 -23.91 -14.07
CA GLY A 492 -17.23 -24.03 -15.22
C GLY A 492 -16.61 -25.42 -15.40
N PRO A 493 -15.60 -25.54 -16.27
CA PRO A 493 -14.95 -26.81 -16.53
C PRO A 493 -14.21 -27.34 -15.30
N MET A 494 -14.25 -28.67 -15.11
CA MET A 494 -13.50 -29.37 -14.06
C MET A 494 -12.21 -30.04 -14.58
N ASN A 495 -11.89 -29.89 -15.87
CA ASN A 495 -10.79 -30.60 -16.53
C ASN A 495 -10.18 -29.83 -17.71
N ALA A 496 -10.39 -28.51 -17.77
CA ALA A 496 -9.92 -27.67 -18.88
C ALA A 496 -8.43 -27.36 -18.75
N GLU A 497 -8.02 -26.95 -17.55
CA GLU A 497 -6.63 -26.68 -17.26
C GLU A 497 -6.07 -27.74 -16.31
N GLY A 498 -4.81 -27.59 -15.93
CA GLY A 498 -4.21 -28.54 -15.02
C GLY A 498 -3.31 -27.83 -14.03
N CYS A 499 -3.48 -28.15 -12.76
CA CYS A 499 -2.66 -27.67 -11.67
C CYS A 499 -1.67 -28.78 -11.29
N GLN A 500 -0.36 -28.50 -11.40
CA GLN A 500 0.72 -29.41 -11.00
C GLN A 500 0.62 -30.85 -11.58
N GLY A 501 0.08 -30.99 -12.80
CA GLY A 501 -0.03 -32.28 -13.51
C GLY A 501 -1.35 -33.03 -13.30
N GLN A 502 -2.23 -32.56 -12.42
CA GLN A 502 -3.63 -32.99 -12.38
C GLN A 502 -4.43 -32.11 -13.33
N LYS A 503 -5.36 -32.69 -14.11
CA LYS A 503 -6.35 -31.87 -14.81
C LYS A 503 -7.31 -31.34 -13.76
N ASP A 504 -7.33 -30.03 -13.60
CA ASP A 504 -8.10 -29.35 -12.56
C ASP A 504 -8.72 -28.10 -13.16
N GLY A 505 -9.90 -27.73 -12.66
CA GLY A 505 -10.93 -26.94 -13.33
C GLY A 505 -10.51 -25.74 -14.19
N ARG A 506 -10.84 -24.53 -13.71
CA ARG A 506 -10.76 -23.26 -14.45
C ARG A 506 -9.37 -22.59 -14.42
N GLY A 507 -8.37 -23.23 -13.81
CA GLY A 507 -7.15 -22.57 -13.35
C GLY A 507 -7.28 -22.29 -11.87
#